data_AF-A0A452ZHB5-F1
#
_entry.id   AF-A0A452ZHB5-F1
#
_cell.length_a   1.000
_cell.length_b   1.000
_cell.length_c   1.000
_cell.angle_alpha   90.00
_cell.angle_beta   90.00
_cell.angle_gamma   90.00
#
_symmetry.space_group_name_H-M   'P 1'
#
loop_
_entity.id
_entity.type
_entity.pdbx_description
1 polymer ?
#
loop_
_entity_poly.entity_id
_entity_poly.type
_entity_poly.pdbx_seq_one_letter_code
_entity_poly.pdbx_strand_id
1 'polypeptide(L)' 'GQECSVCFDLLESDVAVWPGCSMPHVFHGACLAETLRESEMCPLCRRKLSAPDEQV' A
#
# COMPACT_ATOMS: atom_id res chain seq x y z
N GLY A 1 3.21 -16.68 -6.45
CA GLY A 1 2.73 -15.83 -5.35
C GLY A 1 2.67 -14.40 -5.84
N GLN A 2 2.02 -13.50 -5.11
CA GLN A 2 2.19 -12.06 -5.37
C GLN A 2 3.52 -11.61 -4.73
N GLU A 3 4.19 -10.62 -5.33
CA GLU A 3 5.46 -10.06 -4.84
C GLU A 3 5.23 -8.64 -4.31
N CYS A 4 5.90 -8.30 -3.21
CA CYS A 4 5.83 -6.96 -2.64
C CYS A 4 6.65 -5.99 -3.49
N SER A 5 6.03 -4.94 -4.01
CA SER A 5 6.70 -3.99 -4.91
C SER A 5 7.67 -3.02 -4.20
N VAL A 6 7.77 -3.12 -2.88
CA VAL A 6 8.64 -2.29 -2.04
C VAL A 6 9.97 -3.00 -1.75
N CYS A 7 9.92 -4.26 -1.32
CA CYS A 7 11.11 -5.06 -1.00
C CYS A 7 11.46 -6.15 -2.03
N PHE A 8 10.56 -6.42 -2.98
CA PHE A 8 10.68 -7.48 -4.00
C PHE A 8 10.69 -8.92 -3.45
N ASP A 9 10.26 -9.12 -2.20
CA ASP A 9 10.05 -10.44 -1.61
C ASP A 9 8.63 -10.98 -1.84
N LEU A 10 8.50 -12.30 -1.74
CA LEU A 10 7.22 -12.99 -1.84
C LEU A 10 6.27 -12.59 -0.69
N LEU A 11 5.00 -12.42 -1.03
CA LEU A 11 3.94 -12.21 -0.05
C LEU A 11 3.51 -13.59 0.49
N GLU A 12 4.01 -13.94 1.68
CA GLU A 12 3.81 -15.26 2.29
C GLU A 12 2.62 -15.28 3.26
N SER A 13 2.52 -14.28 4.16
CA SER A 13 1.43 -14.06 5.13
C SER A 13 1.57 -12.64 5.71
N ASP A 14 0.52 -12.08 6.34
CA ASP A 14 0.51 -10.70 6.88
C ASP A 14 0.71 -9.59 5.84
N VAL A 15 -0.21 -9.57 4.89
CA VAL A 15 -0.26 -8.57 3.83
C VAL A 15 -1.26 -7.47 4.13
N ALA A 16 -0.93 -6.25 3.72
CA ALA A 16 -1.81 -5.11 3.80
C ALA A 16 -2.21 -4.64 2.39
N VAL A 17 -3.49 -4.28 2.24
CA VAL A 17 -4.04 -3.76 0.99
C VAL A 17 -4.07 -2.24 1.04
N TRP A 18 -3.61 -1.60 -0.04
CA TRP A 18 -3.67 -0.15 -0.18
C TRP A 18 -5.12 0.31 -0.45
N PRO A 19 -5.72 1.14 0.41
CA PRO A 19 -7.07 1.64 0.22
C PRO A 19 -7.11 2.74 -0.86
N GLY A 20 -8.17 2.74 -1.68
CA GLY A 20 -8.40 3.79 -2.70
C GLY A 20 -7.75 3.54 -4.07
N CYS A 21 -7.05 2.42 -4.26
CA CYS A 21 -6.66 1.98 -5.60
C CYS A 21 -7.85 1.37 -6.37
N SER A 22 -7.89 1.58 -7.69
CA SER A 22 -8.93 0.97 -8.55
C SER A 22 -8.87 -0.56 -8.56
N MET A 23 -7.68 -1.11 -8.32
CA MET A 23 -7.44 -2.54 -8.10
C MET A 23 -6.78 -2.69 -6.72
N PRO A 24 -7.07 -3.77 -5.96
CA PRO A 24 -6.46 -4.00 -4.66
C PRO A 24 -4.95 -4.28 -4.83
N HIS A 25 -4.13 -3.31 -4.46
CA HIS A 25 -2.68 -3.47 -4.41
C HIS A 25 -2.26 -3.96 -3.03
N VAL A 26 -1.42 -4.99 -3.00
CA VAL A 26 -1.10 -5.75 -1.79
C VAL A 26 0.40 -5.67 -1.53
N PHE A 27 0.78 -5.42 -0.29
CA PHE A 27 2.17 -5.26 0.16
C PHE A 27 2.37 -5.94 1.51
N HIS A 28 3.60 -6.14 1.97
CA HIS A 28 3.82 -6.49 3.38
C HIS A 28 3.35 -5.35 4.28
N GLY A 29 2.73 -5.67 5.42
CA GLY A 29 2.25 -4.65 6.37
C GLY A 29 3.37 -3.70 6.81
N ALA A 30 4.57 -4.23 7.07
CA ALA A 30 5.74 -3.43 7.42
C ALA A 30 6.17 -2.49 6.28
N CYS A 31 6.27 -2.99 5.05
CA CYS A 31 6.62 -2.19 3.88
C CYS A 31 5.60 -1.08 3.61
N LEU A 32 4.32 -1.37 3.79
CA LEU A 32 3.26 -0.37 3.67
C LEU A 32 3.40 0.72 4.73
N ALA A 33 3.61 0.34 6.00
CA ALA A 33 3.78 1.29 7.09
C ALA A 33 4.98 2.23 6.89
N GLU A 34 6.11 1.69 6.43
CA GLU A 34 7.30 2.50 6.10
C GLU A 34 7.01 3.43 4.91
N THR A 35 6.37 2.91 3.85
CA THR A 35 5.97 3.73 2.70
C THR A 35 5.12 4.92 3.16
N LEU A 36 4.14 4.70 4.03
CA LEU A 36 3.25 5.76 4.52
C LEU A 36 3.96 6.80 5.39
N ARG A 37 5.12 6.49 5.98
CA ARG A 37 5.95 7.48 6.68
C ARG A 37 6.63 8.45 5.72
N GLU A 38 6.98 7.97 4.52
CA GLU A 38 7.70 8.76 3.52
C GLU A 38 6.79 9.37 2.46
N SER A 39 5.71 8.67 2.08
CA SER A 39 4.82 9.04 0.99
C SER A 39 3.42 8.43 1.13
N GLU A 40 2.40 9.27 1.00
CA GLU A 40 1.00 8.84 0.94
C GLU A 40 0.58 8.37 -0.47
N MET A 41 1.53 7.94 -1.30
CA MET A 41 1.30 7.49 -2.67
C MET A 41 1.53 5.99 -2.80
N CYS A 42 0.61 5.30 -3.48
CA CYS A 42 0.73 3.87 -3.72
C CYS A 42 2.01 3.57 -4.53
N PRO A 43 2.89 2.66 -4.08
CA PRO A 43 4.13 2.33 -4.78
C PRO A 43 3.92 1.83 -6.22
N LEU A 44 2.78 1.18 -6.49
CA LEU A 44 2.49 0.56 -7.79
C LEU A 44 1.89 1.54 -8.80
N CYS A 45 0.86 2.29 -8.41
CA CYS A 45 0.10 3.13 -9.33
C CYS A 45 0.16 4.62 -9.00
N ARG A 46 0.91 5.01 -7.96
CA ARG A 46 1.06 6.39 -7.46
C ARG A 46 -0.26 7.07 -7.09
N ARG A 47 -1.32 6.28 -6.86
CA ARG A 47 -2.60 6.78 -6.35
C ARG A 47 -2.42 7.19 -4.89
N LYS A 48 -2.86 8.38 -4.53
CA LYS A 48 -2.85 8.80 -3.13
C LYS A 48 -3.78 7.93 -2.29
N LEU A 49 -3.40 7.72 -1.05
CA LEU A 49 -4.27 7.22 -0.01
C LEU A 49 -5.23 8.37 0.33
N SER A 50 -6.30 8.54 -0.44
CA SER A 50 -7.30 9.57 -0.12
C SER A 50 -7.86 9.24 1.26
N ALA A 51 -7.56 10.06 2.27
CA ALA A 51 -8.20 9.96 3.56
C ALA A 51 -9.72 9.98 3.35
N PRO A 52 -10.51 9.14 4.03
CA PRO A 52 -11.95 9.30 4.03
C PRO A 52 -12.25 10.65 4.67
N ASP A 53 -12.62 11.60 3.81
CA ASP A 53 -13.43 12.80 4.06
C ASP A 53 -13.47 13.24 5.53
N GLU A 54 -12.52 14.09 5.91
CA GLU A 54 -12.65 14.92 7.10
C GLU A 54 -13.78 15.92 6.82
N GLN A 55 -15.01 15.49 7.10
CA GLN A 55 -16.19 16.34 7.12
C GLN A 55 -15.99 17.40 8.20
N VAL A 56 -15.66 18.62 7.78
CA VAL A 56 -15.78 19.85 8.58
C VAL A 56 -16.85 20.76 7.98
#